data_AF-A0A511WYS2-F1
#
_entry.id   AF-A0A511WYS2-F1
#
_cell.length_a   1.000
_cell.length_b   1.000
_cell.length_c   1.000
_cell.angle_alpha   90.00
_cell.angle_beta   90.00
_cell.angle_gamma   90.00
#
_symmetry.space_group_name_H-M   'P 1'
#
loop_
_entity.id
_entity.type
_entity.pdbx_description
1 polymer ?
#
loop_
_entity_poly.entity_id
_entity_poly.type
_entity_poly.pdbx_seq_one_letter_code
_entity_poly.pdbx_strand_id
1 'polypeptide(L)'
;MIRMNEKEKETYDDLMNSFKNAESIEESRHYFFEIQLYLDNLESTKEPSPTKAQMEEYQQIRKKLVGATSKKEVRYYEDQIHEWLNKIHHS
;
A
#
# COMPACT_ATOMS: atom_id res chain seq x y z
N MET A 1 6.75 -7.90 5.58
CA MET A 1 5.52 -7.98 6.39
C MET A 1 5.50 -6.75 7.30
N ILE A 2 4.65 -5.77 7.04
CA ILE A 2 4.45 -4.63 7.96
C ILE A 2 4.05 -5.26 9.29
N ARG A 3 4.87 -5.08 10.33
CA ARG A 3 4.53 -5.57 11.68
C ARG A 3 3.45 -4.68 12.27
N MET A 4 2.24 -4.86 11.75
CA MET A 4 1.02 -4.35 12.31
C MET A 4 0.68 -5.18 13.56
N ASN A 5 0.35 -4.52 14.66
CA ASN A 5 -0.36 -5.17 15.74
C ASN A 5 -1.79 -5.56 15.27
N GLU A 6 -2.51 -6.40 16.01
CA GLU A 6 -3.83 -6.89 15.59
C GLU A 6 -4.83 -5.76 15.28
N LYS A 7 -4.84 -4.68 16.07
CA LYS A 7 -5.68 -3.50 15.79
C LYS A 7 -5.24 -2.77 14.54
N GLU A 8 -3.93 -2.65 14.34
CA GLU A 8 -3.38 -1.97 13.18
C GLU A 8 -3.71 -2.72 11.88
N LYS A 9 -3.74 -4.05 11.97
CA LYS A 9 -4.10 -4.95 10.88
C LYS A 9 -5.60 -4.94 10.59
N GLU A 10 -6.46 -5.02 11.61
CA GLU A 10 -7.92 -4.90 11.43
C GLU A 10 -8.28 -3.60 10.70
N THR A 11 -7.70 -2.48 11.13
CA THR A 11 -7.98 -1.17 10.50
C THR A 11 -7.52 -1.13 9.04
N TYR A 12 -6.36 -1.73 8.73
CA TYR A 12 -5.87 -1.84 7.35
C TYR A 12 -6.77 -2.75 6.50
N ASP A 13 -7.15 -3.91 7.03
CA ASP A 13 -8.00 -4.88 6.32
C ASP A 13 -9.38 -4.28 6.04
N ASP A 14 -9.95 -3.50 6.96
CA ASP A 14 -11.22 -2.79 6.77
C ASP A 14 -11.13 -1.69 5.71
N LEU A 15 -10.07 -0.89 5.72
CA LEU A 15 -9.83 0.13 4.69
C LEU A 15 -9.62 -0.52 3.32
N MET A 16 -8.90 -1.65 3.28
CA MET A 16 -8.66 -2.40 2.05
C MET A 16 -9.94 -3.06 1.54
N ASN A 17 -10.80 -3.55 2.43
CA ASN A 17 -12.10 -4.10 2.09
C ASN A 17 -13.03 -2.99 1.55
N SER A 18 -13.00 -1.81 2.15
CA SER A 18 -13.75 -0.64 1.67
C SER A 18 -13.26 -0.17 0.29
N PHE A 19 -11.94 -0.16 0.07
CA PHE A 19 -11.35 0.09 -1.25
C PHE A 19 -11.80 -0.94 -2.30
N LYS A 20 -11.83 -2.24 -1.94
CA LYS A 20 -12.24 -3.32 -2.85
C LYS A 20 -13.73 -3.28 -3.21
N ASN A 21 -14.57 -2.77 -2.30
CA ASN A 21 -16.01 -2.69 -2.48
C ASN A 21 -16.51 -1.30 -2.91
N ALA A 22 -15.61 -0.34 -3.16
CA ALA A 22 -15.97 0.98 -3.62
C ALA A 22 -16.77 0.91 -4.94
N GLU A 23 -17.94 1.55 -4.97
CA GLU A 23 -18.84 1.51 -6.13
C GLU A 23 -18.49 2.60 -7.15
N SER A 24 -17.81 3.65 -6.69
CA SER A 24 -17.38 4.78 -7.52
C SER A 24 -15.85 4.98 -7.55
N ILE A 25 -15.41 5.71 -8.57
CA ILE A 25 -14.00 6.08 -8.74
C ILE A 25 -13.58 7.06 -7.65
N GLU A 26 -14.47 7.97 -7.25
CA GLU A 26 -14.28 8.91 -6.15
C GLU A 26 -14.06 8.17 -4.82
N GLU A 27 -14.87 7.16 -4.51
CA GLU A 27 -14.70 6.32 -3.31
C GLU A 27 -13.40 5.51 -3.37
N SER A 28 -13.07 4.93 -4.52
CA SER A 28 -11.82 4.21 -4.69
C SER A 28 -10.61 5.12 -4.42
N ARG A 29 -10.64 6.37 -4.89
CA ARG A 29 -9.59 7.36 -4.63
C ARG A 29 -9.54 7.77 -3.16
N HIS A 30 -10.71 7.95 -2.54
CA HIS A 30 -10.81 8.30 -1.14
C HIS A 30 -10.20 7.21 -0.25
N TYR A 31 -10.62 5.95 -0.41
CA TYR A 31 -10.08 4.83 0.38
C TYR A 31 -8.60 4.58 0.11
N PHE A 32 -8.14 4.74 -1.14
CA PHE A 32 -6.72 4.66 -1.43
C PHE A 32 -5.91 5.73 -0.69
N PHE A 33 -6.42 6.96 -0.61
CA PHE A 33 -5.78 8.04 0.14
C PHE A 33 -5.75 7.74 1.64
N GLU A 34 -6.84 7.21 2.20
CA GLU A 34 -6.88 6.83 3.62
C GLU A 34 -5.92 5.69 3.95
N ILE A 35 -5.83 4.67 3.09
CA ILE A 35 -4.85 3.58 3.24
C ILE A 35 -3.42 4.14 3.24
N GLN A 36 -3.11 5.09 2.36
CA GLN A 36 -1.78 5.70 2.32
C GLN A 36 -1.49 6.53 3.57
N LEU A 37 -2.40 7.39 3.98
CA LEU A 37 -2.24 8.20 5.20
C LEU A 37 -2.05 7.30 6.42
N TYR A 38 -2.78 6.20 6.46
CA TYR A 38 -2.68 5.21 7.52
C TYR A 38 -1.32 4.51 7.55
N LEU A 39 -0.80 4.11 6.39
CA LEU A 39 0.54 3.51 6.25
C LEU A 39 1.67 4.51 6.58
N ASP A 40 1.56 5.76 6.12
CA ASP A 40 2.52 6.83 6.38
C ASP A 40 2.61 7.14 7.89
N ASN A 41 1.47 7.12 8.59
CA ASN A 41 1.40 7.31 10.04
C ASN A 41 1.94 6.09 10.82
N LEU A 42 1.77 4.89 10.28
CA LEU A 42 2.32 3.64 10.84
C LEU A 42 3.86 3.62 10.75
N GLU A 43 4.43 3.98 9.60
CA GLU A 43 5.89 4.05 9.40
C GLU A 43 6.57 5.08 10.32
N SER A 44 5.89 6.17 10.66
CA SER A 44 6.40 7.23 11.56
C SER A 44 6.71 6.74 12.98
N THR A 45 6.22 5.56 13.39
CA THR A 45 6.28 5.15 14.80
C THR A 45 7.20 3.97 15.14
N LYS A 46 7.68 3.13 14.20
CA LYS A 46 8.25 1.82 14.62
C LYS A 46 9.47 1.23 13.92
N GLU A 47 9.95 1.69 12.77
CA GLU A 47 11.12 1.07 12.10
C GLU A 47 12.01 2.09 11.38
N PRO A 48 13.29 1.77 11.07
CA PRO A 48 14.14 2.64 10.26
C PRO A 48 13.44 2.93 8.92
N SER A 49 13.26 4.22 8.64
CA SER A 49 12.62 4.67 7.42
C SER A 49 13.29 4.05 6.19
N PRO A 50 12.52 3.61 5.18
CA PRO A 50 13.07 3.09 3.94
C PRO A 50 14.11 4.05 3.38
N THR A 51 15.22 3.52 2.89
CA THR A 51 16.22 4.33 2.21
C THR A 51 15.59 5.03 1.01
N LYS A 52 16.12 6.19 0.62
CA LYS A 52 15.63 6.96 -0.52
C LYS A 52 15.48 6.11 -1.80
N ALA A 53 16.41 5.17 -2.03
CA ALA A 53 16.36 4.25 -3.15
C ALA A 53 15.17 3.28 -3.07
N GLN A 54 14.86 2.74 -1.88
CA GLN A 54 13.69 1.89 -1.66
C GLN A 54 12.39 2.68 -1.89
N MET A 55 12.31 3.92 -1.40
CA MET A 55 11.15 4.80 -1.64
C MET A 55 10.98 5.17 -3.12
N GLU A 56 12.06 5.40 -3.86
CA GLU A 56 11.98 5.63 -5.31
C GLU A 56 11.43 4.39 -6.04
N GLU A 57 11.84 3.19 -5.64
CA GLU A 57 11.31 1.93 -6.20
C GLU A 57 9.80 1.78 -5.92
N TYR A 58 9.36 2.03 -4.69
CA TYR A 58 7.94 2.04 -4.33
C TYR A 58 7.13 3.08 -5.14
N GLN A 59 7.65 4.30 -5.27
CA GLN A 59 6.98 5.35 -6.06
C GLN A 59 6.84 4.97 -7.53
N GLN A 60 7.83 4.28 -8.11
CA GLN A 60 7.75 3.79 -9.48
C GLN A 60 6.68 2.71 -9.66
N ILE A 61 6.61 1.74 -8.73
CA ILE A 61 5.60 0.67 -8.77
C ILE A 61 4.20 1.28 -8.61
N ARG A 62 4.04 2.21 -7.66
CA ARG A 62 2.78 2.95 -7.45
C ARG A 62 2.35 3.73 -8.69
N LYS A 63 3.27 4.41 -9.37
CA LYS A 63 2.96 5.15 -10.61
C LYS A 63 2.47 4.21 -11.72
N LYS A 64 3.04 3.00 -11.82
CA LYS A 64 2.60 1.98 -12.79
C LYS A 64 1.24 1.37 -12.41
N LEU A 65 0.97 1.19 -11.12
CA LEU A 65 -0.33 0.75 -10.63
C LEU A 65 -1.43 1.77 -10.96
N VAL A 66 -1.19 3.06 -10.70
CA VAL A 66 -2.13 4.14 -11.03
C VAL A 66 -2.32 4.28 -12.54
N GLY A 67 -1.28 4.02 -13.33
CA GLY A 67 -1.33 4.02 -14.79
C GLY A 67 -1.82 2.71 -15.43
N ALA A 68 -2.18 1.70 -14.64
CA ALA A 68 -2.61 0.42 -15.14
C ALA A 68 -3.94 0.54 -15.88
N THR A 69 -4.05 -0.12 -17.03
CA THR A 69 -5.22 -0.06 -17.92
C THR A 69 -6.11 -1.29 -17.78
N SER A 70 -5.67 -2.29 -17.03
CA SER A 70 -6.40 -3.54 -16.82
C SER A 70 -6.33 -4.05 -15.38
N LYS A 71 -7.35 -4.80 -14.95
CA LYS A 71 -7.37 -5.45 -13.63
C LYS A 71 -6.22 -6.42 -13.41
N LYS A 72 -5.71 -7.03 -14.50
CA LYS A 72 -4.55 -7.93 -14.45
C LYS A 72 -3.27 -7.16 -14.11
N GLU A 73 -3.10 -5.98 -14.71
CA GLU A 73 -1.97 -5.10 -14.41
C GLU A 73 -2.04 -4.55 -12.99
N VAL A 74 -3.23 -4.17 -12.51
CA VAL A 74 -3.43 -3.73 -11.12
C VAL A 74 -2.99 -4.82 -10.14
N ARG A 75 -3.45 -6.07 -10.33
CA ARG A 75 -3.02 -7.20 -9.48
C ARG A 75 -1.52 -7.47 -9.55
N TYR A 76 -0.95 -7.39 -10.74
CA TYR A 76 0.49 -7.56 -10.92
C TYR A 76 1.30 -6.53 -10.13
N TYR A 77 0.88 -5.25 -10.14
CA TYR A 77 1.57 -4.21 -9.38
C TYR A 77 1.26 -4.27 -7.88
N GLU A 78 0.10 -4.76 -7.47
CA GLU A 78 -0.21 -5.11 -6.08
C GLU A 78 0.78 -6.16 -5.55
N ASP A 79 0.99 -7.25 -6.31
CA ASP A 79 1.97 -8.29 -5.97
C ASP A 79 3.40 -7.71 -5.86
N GLN A 80 3.79 -6.80 -6.76
CA GLN A 80 5.10 -6.14 -6.71
C GLN A 80 5.27 -5.25 -5.46
N ILE A 81 4.21 -4.58 -5.01
CA ILE A 81 4.23 -3.81 -3.75
C ILE A 81 4.39 -4.76 -2.56
N HIS A 82 3.69 -5.90 -2.56
CA HIS A 82 3.84 -6.91 -1.51
C HIS A 82 5.26 -7.50 -1.46
N GLU A 83 5.86 -7.78 -2.61
CA GLU A 83 7.26 -8.24 -2.69
C GLU A 83 8.23 -7.17 -2.17
N TRP A 84 8.06 -5.91 -2.57
CA TRP A 84 8.88 -4.80 -2.09
C TRP A 84 8.77 -4.64 -0.56
N LEU A 85 7.55 -4.67 -0.02
CA LEU A 85 7.29 -4.64 1.42
C LEU A 85 7.94 -5.82 2.15
N ASN A 86 8.07 -6.98 1.52
CA ASN A 86 8.77 -8.12 2.12
C ASN A 86 10.29 -7.94 2.12
N LYS A 87 10.87 -7.35 1.07
CA LYS A 87 12.32 -7.09 0.99
C LYS A 87 12.80 -6.10 2.05
N ILE A 88 12.06 -5.04 2.31
CA ILE A 88 12.47 -4.00 3.27
C ILE A 88 12.38 -4.46 4.75
N HIS A 89 11.55 -5.46 5.06
CA HIS A 89 11.31 -5.95 6.43
C HIS A 89 12.09 -7.24 6.78
N HIS A 90 12.87 -7.80 5.84
CA HIS A 90 13.69 -9.01 6.05
C HIS A 90 15.18 -8.79 5.78
N SER A 91 15.62 -7.52 5.65
CA SER A 91 17.02 -7.14 5.51
C SER A 91 17.65 -6.68 6.81
#